data_AF-A0A8D8PAU9-F1
#
_entry.id   AF-A0A8D8PAU9-F1
#
_cell.length_a   1.000
_cell.length_b   1.000
_cell.length_c   1.000
_cell.angle_alpha   90.00
_cell.angle_beta   90.00
_cell.angle_gamma   90.00
#
_symmetry.space_group_name_H-M   'P 1'
#
loop_
_entity.id
_entity.type
_entity.pdbx_description
1 polymer ?
#
loop_
_entity_poly.entity_id
_entity_poly.type
_entity_poly.pdbx_seq_one_letter_code
_entity_poly.pdbx_strand_id
1 'polypeptide(L)'
;MEFSRRSRLRLEDEFNEDAALEGLICHNVALYLLPPMVDLAIEDFETLALERLKVLRILEQATAKNVKIGSDEGRESILNEMNHAELKAYARLCTGNRNTDLDMEARRRDYVSHFILRFAYCRSEELRRWFVTREMELFRLKFSGLSSQDVADFIEEFDMDYTPLTADERAEVKEGLYDSTGYQTVSQIDTMDFYKVPFTDVLDLVRGQRCYLKEGYAYVSAGDFVSVIGNKHQELLEEGLQAHLRLLPELENDERFASLLKGLHTSYTG
;
A
#
# COMPACT_ATOMS: atom_id res chain seq x y z
N MET A 1 31.18 48.53 21.08
CA MET A 1 30.28 47.36 21.07
C MET A 1 29.19 47.65 20.06
N GLU A 2 29.35 47.20 18.82
CA GLU A 2 28.31 47.32 17.79
C GLU A 2 27.83 45.91 17.43
N PHE A 3 26.57 45.64 17.73
CA PHE A 3 25.94 44.36 17.48
C PHE A 3 25.51 44.26 16.01
N SER A 4 26.11 43.26 15.36
CA SER A 4 25.74 42.60 14.12
C SER A 4 24.23 42.62 13.81
N ARG A 5 23.85 43.19 12.67
CA ARG A 5 22.64 42.81 11.93
C ARG A 5 23.07 41.93 10.75
N ARG A 6 23.40 40.66 11.02
CA ARG A 6 23.32 39.62 10.00
C ARG A 6 21.85 39.43 9.67
N SER A 7 21.45 40.03 8.54
CA SER A 7 20.23 39.66 7.83
C SER A 7 20.19 38.14 7.72
N ARG A 8 19.22 37.52 8.41
CA ARG A 8 18.86 36.14 8.14
C ARG A 8 18.33 36.16 6.71
N LEU A 9 19.17 35.73 5.77
CA LEU A 9 18.74 35.28 4.46
C LEU A 9 17.70 34.17 4.74
N ARG A 10 16.42 34.54 4.68
CA ARG A 10 15.35 33.60 4.41
C ARG A 10 15.68 33.03 3.03
N LEU A 11 16.21 31.81 3.03
CA LEU A 11 16.10 30.93 1.88
C LEU A 11 14.62 30.54 1.82
N GLU A 12 13.79 31.44 1.30
CA GLU A 12 12.53 31.08 0.66
C GLU A 12 12.93 30.55 -0.73
N ASP A 13 13.58 29.38 -0.76
CA ASP A 13 13.32 28.47 -1.87
C ASP A 13 11.94 27.93 -1.53
N GLU A 14 10.92 28.32 -2.31
CA GLU A 14 9.64 27.65 -2.32
C GLU A 14 9.89 26.18 -2.71
N PHE A 15 10.26 25.36 -1.74
CA PHE A 15 10.20 23.92 -1.86
C PHE A 15 8.73 23.64 -2.16
N ASN A 16 8.40 23.36 -3.42
CA ASN A 16 7.03 23.12 -3.80
C ASN A 16 6.62 21.77 -3.18
N GLU A 17 6.06 21.85 -1.98
CA GLU A 17 5.65 20.73 -1.14
C GLU A 17 4.69 19.79 -1.90
N ASP A 18 3.81 20.36 -2.72
CA ASP A 18 2.91 19.59 -3.59
C ASP A 18 3.69 18.86 -4.70
N ALA A 19 4.70 19.47 -5.32
CA ALA A 19 5.54 18.80 -6.32
C ALA A 19 6.41 17.69 -5.70
N ALA A 20 6.86 17.86 -4.45
CA ALA A 20 7.56 16.82 -3.72
C ALA A 20 6.63 15.62 -3.42
N LEU A 21 5.36 15.88 -3.11
CA LEU A 21 4.36 14.84 -2.94
C LEU A 21 4.04 14.12 -4.25
N GLU A 22 3.90 14.83 -5.36
CA GLU A 22 3.68 14.21 -6.68
C GLU A 22 4.82 13.25 -7.06
N GLY A 23 6.06 13.60 -6.74
CA GLY A 23 7.21 12.70 -6.91
C GLY A 23 7.16 11.45 -6.03
N LEU A 24 6.49 11.51 -4.87
CA LEU A 24 6.31 10.36 -3.97
C LEU A 24 5.12 9.47 -4.37
N ILE A 25 4.18 9.98 -5.16
CA ILE A 25 2.96 9.25 -5.56
C ILE A 25 2.86 9.10 -7.08
N CYS A 26 3.91 8.54 -7.66
CA CYS A 26 4.00 8.20 -9.08
C CYS A 26 3.11 7.01 -9.50
N HIS A 27 2.59 6.24 -8.54
CA HIS A 27 1.86 5.00 -8.79
C HIS A 27 0.56 4.89 -7.95
N ASN A 28 -0.48 4.21 -8.46
CA ASN A 28 -1.77 4.00 -7.76
C ASN A 28 -1.65 3.13 -6.49
N VAL A 29 -0.57 2.37 -6.39
CA VAL A 29 -0.12 1.63 -5.21
C VAL A 29 1.09 2.34 -4.63
N ALA A 30 1.11 2.54 -3.31
CA ALA A 30 2.22 3.20 -2.61
C ALA A 30 2.66 2.38 -1.38
N LEU A 31 3.93 2.49 -1.01
CA LEU A 31 4.49 1.91 0.23
C LEU A 31 4.45 2.88 1.42
N TYR A 32 4.06 4.14 1.21
CA TYR A 32 3.93 5.19 2.23
C TYR A 32 5.21 5.34 3.07
N LEU A 33 6.34 5.51 2.38
CA LEU A 33 7.68 5.57 2.97
C LEU A 33 7.92 6.87 3.74
N LEU A 34 7.48 8.00 3.18
CA LEU A 34 7.75 9.33 3.73
C LEU A 34 6.45 10.06 4.08
N PRO A 35 6.37 10.72 5.24
CA PRO A 35 5.18 11.49 5.59
C PRO A 35 5.00 12.67 4.61
N PRO A 36 3.77 12.94 4.15
CA PRO A 36 3.50 14.08 3.28
C PRO A 36 3.70 15.38 4.06
N MET A 37 4.48 16.31 3.50
CA MET A 37 4.59 17.69 3.98
C MET A 37 3.53 18.50 3.24
N VAL A 38 2.34 18.63 3.82
CA VAL A 38 1.20 19.30 3.16
C VAL A 38 0.40 20.07 4.22
N ASP A 39 0.06 21.30 3.90
CA ASP A 39 -0.93 22.07 4.67
C ASP A 39 -2.34 21.57 4.37
N LEU A 40 -3.07 21.15 5.41
CA LEU A 40 -4.40 20.56 5.29
C LEU A 40 -5.40 21.28 6.20
N ALA A 41 -6.54 21.65 5.64
CA ALA A 41 -7.66 22.18 6.43
C ALA A 41 -8.25 21.09 7.33
N ILE A 42 -8.79 21.48 8.48
CA ILE A 42 -9.37 20.54 9.45
C ILE A 42 -10.55 19.75 8.85
N GLU A 43 -11.39 20.42 8.06
CA GLU A 43 -12.54 19.80 7.39
C GLU A 43 -12.09 18.74 6.37
N ASP A 44 -11.00 19.01 5.65
CA ASP A 44 -10.42 18.07 4.69
C ASP A 44 -9.77 16.89 5.42
N PHE A 45 -9.12 17.14 6.56
CA PHE A 45 -8.55 16.10 7.41
C PHE A 45 -9.61 15.08 7.84
N GLU A 46 -10.72 15.55 8.40
CA GLU A 46 -11.81 14.67 8.84
C GLU A 46 -12.43 13.93 7.66
N THR A 47 -12.65 14.64 6.54
CA THR A 47 -13.20 14.05 5.31
C THR A 47 -12.33 12.91 4.79
N LEU A 48 -11.02 13.14 4.65
CA LEU A 48 -10.06 12.14 4.15
C LEU A 48 -9.97 10.92 5.08
N ALA A 49 -9.94 11.15 6.40
CA ALA A 49 -9.93 10.09 7.39
C ALA A 49 -11.20 9.22 7.30
N LEU A 50 -12.36 9.85 7.23
CA LEU A 50 -13.66 9.16 7.17
C LEU A 50 -13.84 8.38 5.88
N GLU A 51 -13.44 8.94 4.73
CA GLU A 51 -13.50 8.24 3.46
C GLU A 51 -12.63 6.97 3.47
N ARG A 52 -11.37 7.07 3.92
CA ARG A 52 -10.50 5.89 4.03
C ARG A 52 -11.05 4.87 5.02
N LEU A 53 -11.54 5.32 6.17
CA LEU A 53 -12.11 4.42 7.16
C LEU A 53 -13.33 3.65 6.61
N LYS A 54 -14.19 4.31 5.83
CA LYS A 54 -15.29 3.64 5.11
C LYS A 54 -14.77 2.55 4.17
N VAL A 55 -13.70 2.81 3.41
CA VAL A 55 -13.05 1.80 2.56
C VAL A 55 -12.62 0.59 3.38
N LEU A 56 -11.90 0.81 4.49
CA LEU A 56 -11.41 -0.28 5.35
C LEU A 56 -12.58 -1.09 5.97
N ARG A 57 -13.71 -0.46 6.26
CA ARG A 57 -14.92 -1.14 6.76
C ARG A 57 -15.64 -1.94 5.68
N ILE A 58 -15.67 -1.46 4.43
CA ILE A 58 -16.19 -2.24 3.29
C ILE A 58 -15.37 -3.52 3.13
N LEU A 59 -14.04 -3.41 3.21
CA LEU A 59 -13.15 -4.57 3.16
C LEU A 59 -13.39 -5.54 4.33
N GLU A 60 -13.56 -5.02 5.54
CA GLU A 60 -13.93 -5.84 6.69
C GLU A 60 -15.22 -6.64 6.47
N GLN A 61 -16.26 -5.98 5.96
CA GLN A 61 -17.54 -6.62 5.68
C GLN A 61 -17.41 -7.65 4.56
N ALA A 62 -16.63 -7.37 3.52
CA ALA A 62 -16.34 -8.30 2.44
C ALA A 62 -15.63 -9.56 2.97
N THR A 63 -14.62 -9.39 3.83
CA THR A 63 -13.90 -10.50 4.48
C THR A 63 -14.85 -11.31 5.38
N ALA A 64 -15.73 -10.65 6.14
CA ALA A 64 -16.75 -11.32 6.96
C ALA A 64 -17.75 -12.14 6.13
N LYS A 65 -18.05 -11.70 4.90
CA LYS A 65 -18.86 -12.42 3.90
C LYS A 65 -18.07 -13.51 3.15
N ASN A 66 -16.79 -13.75 3.48
CA ASN A 66 -15.88 -14.66 2.78
C ASN A 66 -15.66 -14.33 1.30
N VAL A 67 -15.74 -13.04 0.93
CA VAL A 67 -15.43 -12.59 -0.43
C VAL A 67 -13.93 -12.76 -0.68
N LYS A 68 -13.57 -13.42 -1.79
CA LYS A 68 -12.17 -13.58 -2.19
C LYS A 68 -11.69 -12.32 -2.90
N ILE A 69 -10.89 -11.49 -2.22
CA ILE A 69 -10.34 -10.24 -2.78
C ILE A 69 -9.52 -10.49 -4.07
N GLY A 70 -8.86 -11.64 -4.16
CA GLY A 70 -8.07 -12.03 -5.33
C GLY A 70 -8.87 -12.63 -6.49
N SER A 71 -10.18 -12.84 -6.37
CA SER A 71 -11.01 -13.28 -7.51
C SER A 71 -11.65 -12.09 -8.21
N ASP A 72 -11.84 -12.20 -9.52
CA ASP A 72 -12.45 -11.13 -10.33
C ASP A 72 -13.85 -10.74 -9.82
N GLU A 73 -14.68 -11.73 -9.50
CA GLU A 73 -16.02 -11.53 -8.94
C GLU A 73 -15.99 -10.82 -7.58
N GLY A 74 -15.03 -11.19 -6.72
CA GLY A 74 -14.91 -10.60 -5.39
C GLY A 74 -14.42 -9.17 -5.46
N ARG A 75 -13.44 -8.91 -6.32
CA ARG A 75 -12.94 -7.58 -6.63
C ARG A 75 -14.06 -6.69 -7.18
N GLU A 76 -14.81 -7.16 -8.18
CA GLU A 76 -15.93 -6.39 -8.76
C GLU A 76 -17.01 -6.07 -7.73
N SER A 77 -17.37 -7.02 -6.88
CA SER A 77 -18.32 -6.82 -5.78
C SER A 77 -17.87 -5.69 -4.83
N ILE A 78 -16.61 -5.71 -4.41
CA ILE A 78 -16.02 -4.68 -3.55
C ILE A 78 -16.01 -3.31 -4.25
N LEU A 79 -15.64 -3.25 -5.53
CA LEU A 79 -15.65 -2.00 -6.30
C LEU A 79 -17.05 -1.43 -6.46
N ASN A 80 -18.06 -2.28 -6.63
CA ASN A 80 -19.46 -1.86 -6.68
C ASN A 80 -19.93 -1.29 -5.33
N GLU A 81 -19.55 -1.92 -4.21
CA GLU A 81 -19.84 -1.39 -2.87
C GLU A 81 -19.13 -0.04 -2.64
N MET A 82 -17.86 0.12 -3.05
CA MET A 82 -17.13 1.39 -2.98
C MET A 82 -17.81 2.49 -3.81
N ASN A 83 -18.23 2.17 -5.04
CA ASN A 83 -18.92 3.12 -5.91
C ASN A 83 -20.28 3.55 -5.33
N HIS A 84 -21.04 2.62 -4.73
CA HIS A 84 -22.29 2.93 -4.05
C HIS A 84 -22.06 3.84 -2.84
N ALA A 85 -20.97 3.65 -2.10
CA ALA A 85 -20.59 4.48 -0.96
C ALA A 85 -19.96 5.83 -1.34
N GLU A 86 -20.00 6.21 -2.62
CA GLU A 86 -19.44 7.45 -3.17
C GLU A 86 -17.89 7.54 -3.12
N LEU A 87 -17.20 6.41 -2.91
CA LEU A 87 -15.74 6.32 -2.78
C LEU A 87 -15.04 6.11 -4.14
N LYS A 88 -15.46 6.89 -5.15
CA LYS A 88 -14.99 6.74 -6.54
C LYS A 88 -13.49 6.90 -6.71
N ALA A 89 -12.85 7.74 -5.89
CA ALA A 89 -11.41 7.93 -5.88
C ALA A 89 -10.68 6.61 -5.56
N TYR A 90 -11.12 5.90 -4.51
CA TYR A 90 -10.51 4.62 -4.11
C TYR A 90 -10.82 3.49 -5.10
N ALA A 91 -12.05 3.44 -5.63
CA ALA A 91 -12.39 2.46 -6.67
C ALA A 91 -11.51 2.62 -7.91
N ARG A 92 -11.19 3.87 -8.30
CA ARG A 92 -10.28 4.17 -9.43
C ARG A 92 -8.87 3.62 -9.21
N LEU A 93 -8.32 3.77 -8.00
CA LEU A 93 -6.98 3.24 -7.66
C LEU A 93 -6.87 1.71 -7.76
N CYS A 94 -8.00 1.00 -7.78
CA CYS A 94 -8.06 -0.46 -7.88
C CYS A 94 -8.30 -0.96 -9.32
N THR A 95 -8.17 -0.10 -10.33
CA THR A 95 -8.44 -0.41 -11.75
C THR A 95 -7.22 -0.26 -12.66
N GLY A 96 -6.04 -0.58 -12.14
CA GLY A 96 -4.74 -0.47 -12.83
C GLY A 96 -4.00 0.81 -12.49
N ASN A 97 -2.89 1.08 -13.18
CA ASN A 97 -2.14 2.33 -13.01
C ASN A 97 -2.41 3.29 -14.19
N ARG A 98 -2.96 4.47 -13.90
CA ARG A 98 -3.28 5.50 -14.90
C ARG A 98 -2.79 6.85 -14.42
N ASN A 99 -2.31 7.69 -15.33
CA ASN A 99 -1.75 9.01 -15.01
C ASN A 99 -2.67 10.13 -15.53
N THR A 100 -3.95 10.12 -15.13
CA THR A 100 -4.84 11.27 -15.35
C THR A 100 -4.86 12.19 -14.13
N ASP A 101 -5.27 13.45 -14.29
CA ASP A 101 -5.41 14.40 -13.17
C ASP A 101 -6.29 13.84 -12.03
N LEU A 102 -7.31 13.05 -12.40
CA LEU A 102 -8.19 12.40 -11.44
C LEU A 102 -7.53 11.23 -10.69
N ASP A 103 -6.53 10.57 -11.30
CA ASP A 103 -5.73 9.55 -10.64
C ASP A 103 -4.74 10.19 -9.68
N MET A 104 -4.08 11.29 -10.08
CA MET A 104 -3.16 12.05 -9.22
C MET A 104 -3.87 12.59 -7.97
N GLU A 105 -5.08 13.13 -8.12
CA GLU A 105 -5.88 13.56 -6.97
C GLU A 105 -6.31 12.36 -6.10
N ALA A 106 -6.72 11.24 -6.70
CA ALA A 106 -7.08 10.04 -5.94
C ALA A 106 -5.88 9.48 -5.14
N ARG A 107 -4.70 9.48 -5.75
CA ARG A 107 -3.40 9.12 -5.16
C ARG A 107 -3.06 10.02 -3.97
N ARG A 108 -3.19 11.35 -4.12
CA ARG A 108 -2.98 12.33 -3.05
C ARG A 108 -3.92 12.06 -1.87
N ARG A 109 -5.22 11.87 -2.13
CA ARG A 109 -6.22 11.57 -1.09
C ARG A 109 -5.90 10.27 -0.36
N ASP A 110 -5.51 9.23 -1.09
CA ASP A 110 -5.10 7.94 -0.52
C ASP A 110 -3.84 8.05 0.34
N TYR A 111 -2.81 8.75 -0.15
CA TYR A 111 -1.56 8.92 0.57
C TYR A 111 -1.74 9.68 1.88
N VAL A 112 -2.40 10.84 1.84
CA VAL A 112 -2.62 11.68 3.02
C VAL A 112 -3.51 10.98 4.04
N SER A 113 -4.63 10.38 3.59
CA SER A 113 -5.56 9.67 4.48
C SER A 113 -4.92 8.50 5.22
N HIS A 114 -3.96 7.81 4.60
CA HIS A 114 -3.22 6.74 5.24
C HIS A 114 -2.44 7.22 6.47
N PHE A 115 -1.67 8.30 6.34
CA PHE A 115 -0.91 8.88 7.46
C PHE A 115 -1.83 9.46 8.54
N ILE A 116 -2.95 10.06 8.16
CA ILE A 116 -3.98 10.50 9.11
C ILE A 116 -4.45 9.33 9.99
N LEU A 117 -4.81 8.19 9.38
CA LEU A 117 -5.28 7.03 10.14
C LEU A 117 -4.17 6.37 10.98
N ARG A 118 -2.90 6.45 10.58
CA ARG A 118 -1.78 5.98 11.42
C ARG A 118 -1.80 6.65 12.80
N PHE A 119 -2.06 7.96 12.88
CA PHE A 119 -2.16 8.65 14.17
C PHE A 119 -3.33 8.16 15.02
N ALA A 120 -4.49 7.90 14.42
CA ALA A 120 -5.66 7.41 15.15
C ALA A 120 -5.50 5.96 15.66
N TYR A 121 -4.88 5.09 14.86
CA TYR A 121 -4.82 3.65 15.10
C TYR A 121 -3.50 3.15 15.73
N CYS A 122 -2.51 4.02 15.95
CA CYS A 122 -1.24 3.62 16.58
C CYS A 122 -1.34 3.34 18.10
N ARG A 123 -2.40 3.81 18.77
CA ARG A 123 -2.55 3.83 20.24
C ARG A 123 -2.50 2.46 20.92
N SER A 124 -3.38 1.54 20.53
CA SER A 124 -3.49 0.21 21.13
C SER A 124 -3.05 -0.88 20.16
N GLU A 125 -2.63 -2.02 20.70
CA GLU A 125 -2.23 -3.16 19.87
C GLU A 125 -3.39 -3.71 19.03
N GLU A 126 -4.59 -3.74 19.61
CA GLU A 126 -5.81 -4.16 18.90
C GLU A 126 -6.11 -3.26 17.70
N LEU A 127 -6.05 -1.93 17.88
CA LEU A 127 -6.27 -0.97 16.81
C LEU A 127 -5.20 -1.09 15.72
N ARG A 128 -3.92 -1.24 16.11
CA ARG A 128 -2.82 -1.46 15.16
C ARG A 128 -3.04 -2.73 14.35
N ARG A 129 -3.38 -3.84 15.00
CA ARG A 129 -3.60 -5.13 14.33
C ARG A 129 -4.77 -5.05 13.35
N TRP A 130 -5.86 -4.40 13.74
CA TRP A 130 -7.01 -4.16 12.87
C TRP A 130 -6.59 -3.31 11.66
N PHE A 131 -5.92 -2.18 11.89
CA PHE A 131 -5.49 -1.27 10.82
C PHE A 131 -4.53 -1.94 9.85
N VAL A 132 -3.51 -2.64 10.33
CA VAL A 132 -2.57 -3.41 9.49
C VAL A 132 -3.33 -4.44 8.66
N THR A 133 -4.25 -5.19 9.25
CA THR A 133 -5.02 -6.21 8.51
C THR A 133 -5.82 -5.58 7.37
N ARG A 134 -6.54 -4.47 7.63
CA ARG A 134 -7.38 -3.81 6.61
C ARG A 134 -6.56 -3.09 5.55
N GLU A 135 -5.47 -2.46 5.92
CA GLU A 135 -4.54 -1.83 4.96
C GLU A 135 -3.91 -2.86 4.04
N MET A 136 -3.52 -4.02 4.58
CA MET A 136 -3.01 -5.13 3.77
C MET A 136 -4.05 -5.68 2.80
N GLU A 137 -5.33 -5.72 3.19
CA GLU A 137 -6.44 -6.08 2.28
C GLU A 137 -6.61 -5.04 1.16
N LEU A 138 -6.57 -3.74 1.49
CA LEU A 138 -6.64 -2.65 0.51
C LEU A 138 -5.45 -2.67 -0.45
N PHE A 139 -4.24 -2.89 0.07
CA PHE A 139 -3.02 -3.02 -0.72
C PHE A 139 -3.16 -4.16 -1.72
N ARG A 140 -3.58 -5.35 -1.28
CA ARG A 140 -3.82 -6.50 -2.16
C ARG A 140 -4.89 -6.24 -3.21
N LEU A 141 -5.97 -5.53 -2.85
CA LEU A 141 -7.02 -5.16 -3.79
C LEU A 141 -6.51 -4.23 -4.90
N LYS A 142 -5.70 -3.21 -4.55
CA LYS A 142 -5.10 -2.32 -5.55
C LYS A 142 -4.12 -3.07 -6.43
N PHE A 143 -3.27 -3.89 -5.82
CA PHE A 143 -2.25 -4.66 -6.52
C PHE A 143 -2.86 -5.69 -7.48
N SER A 144 -3.97 -6.34 -7.11
CA SER A 144 -4.66 -7.29 -8.00
C SER A 144 -5.31 -6.64 -9.23
N GLY A 145 -5.50 -5.32 -9.20
CA GLY A 145 -5.98 -4.55 -10.35
C GLY A 145 -4.89 -4.16 -11.35
N LEU A 146 -3.61 -4.41 -11.04
CA LEU A 146 -2.47 -4.03 -11.87
C LEU A 146 -2.26 -4.99 -13.04
N SER A 147 -1.77 -4.46 -14.17
CA SER A 147 -1.28 -5.28 -15.27
C SER A 147 0.16 -5.75 -15.00
N SER A 148 0.64 -6.75 -15.75
CA SER A 148 2.05 -7.21 -15.64
C SER A 148 3.06 -6.08 -15.88
N GLN A 149 2.73 -5.13 -16.76
CA GLN A 149 3.57 -3.95 -16.99
C GLN A 149 3.59 -3.02 -15.77
N ASP A 150 2.42 -2.73 -15.19
CA ASP A 150 2.34 -1.87 -14.00
C ASP A 150 3.11 -2.48 -12.81
N VAL A 151 3.10 -3.81 -12.68
CA VAL A 151 3.88 -4.53 -11.67
C VAL A 151 5.38 -4.37 -11.92
N ALA A 152 5.83 -4.48 -13.16
CA ALA A 152 7.23 -4.26 -13.51
C ALA A 152 7.67 -2.81 -13.24
N ASP A 153 6.86 -1.84 -13.64
CA ASP A 153 7.09 -0.41 -13.39
C ASP A 153 7.17 -0.12 -11.87
N PHE A 154 6.31 -0.75 -11.07
CA PHE A 154 6.34 -0.65 -9.62
C PHE A 154 7.65 -1.23 -9.04
N ILE A 155 8.11 -2.37 -9.53
CA ILE A 155 9.37 -2.99 -9.05
C ILE A 155 10.56 -2.08 -9.34
N GLU A 156 10.63 -1.51 -10.54
CA GLU A 156 11.69 -0.60 -10.98
C GLU A 156 11.70 0.69 -10.16
N GLU A 157 10.53 1.29 -9.93
CA GLU A 157 10.39 2.55 -9.20
C GLU A 157 10.79 2.43 -7.72
N PHE A 158 10.45 1.32 -7.08
CA PHE A 158 10.78 1.08 -5.67
C PHE A 158 12.18 0.49 -5.46
N ASP A 159 13.02 0.46 -6.51
CA ASP A 159 14.40 -0.06 -6.54
C ASP A 159 14.50 -1.43 -5.84
N MET A 160 13.49 -2.27 -6.09
CA MET A 160 13.52 -3.62 -5.56
C MET A 160 14.38 -4.42 -6.54
N ASP A 161 15.54 -4.94 -6.10
CA ASP A 161 16.54 -5.71 -6.88
C ASP A 161 16.01 -7.04 -7.48
N TYR A 162 14.76 -7.08 -7.96
CA TYR A 162 14.08 -8.25 -8.47
C TYR A 162 13.92 -8.13 -9.98
N THR A 163 14.75 -8.89 -10.70
CA THR A 163 14.63 -9.01 -12.16
C THR A 163 13.85 -10.27 -12.53
N PRO A 164 13.07 -10.24 -13.63
CA PRO A 164 12.48 -11.46 -14.18
C PRO A 164 13.59 -12.44 -14.61
N LEU A 165 13.31 -13.74 -14.51
CA LEU A 165 14.24 -14.79 -14.92
C LEU A 165 14.56 -14.68 -16.41
N THR A 166 15.83 -14.89 -16.75
CA THR A 166 16.25 -15.04 -18.14
C THR A 166 15.72 -16.35 -18.73
N ALA A 167 15.66 -16.44 -20.07
CA ALA A 167 15.22 -17.66 -20.75
C ALA A 167 16.05 -18.90 -20.38
N ASP A 168 17.36 -18.71 -20.17
CA ASP A 168 18.30 -19.76 -19.79
C ASP A 168 18.04 -20.23 -18.35
N GLU A 169 17.97 -19.31 -17.38
CA GLU A 169 17.67 -19.65 -15.97
C GLU A 169 16.31 -20.34 -15.83
N ARG A 170 15.33 -19.88 -16.60
CA ARG A 170 13.99 -20.47 -16.62
C ARG A 170 14.00 -21.89 -17.15
N ALA A 171 14.80 -22.18 -18.19
CA ALA A 171 14.93 -23.52 -18.73
C ALA A 171 15.50 -24.50 -17.69
N GLU A 172 16.41 -24.06 -16.83
CA GLU A 172 17.01 -24.88 -15.77
C GLU A 172 16.05 -25.25 -14.64
N VAL A 173 15.05 -24.41 -14.36
CA VAL A 173 14.09 -24.63 -13.26
C VAL A 173 12.70 -25.05 -13.76
N LYS A 174 12.55 -25.23 -15.07
CA LYS A 174 11.28 -25.47 -15.76
C LYS A 174 10.45 -26.60 -15.17
N GLU A 175 11.08 -27.75 -14.91
CA GLU A 175 10.38 -28.90 -14.30
C GLU A 175 9.85 -28.57 -12.90
N GLY A 176 10.66 -27.90 -12.08
CA GLY A 176 10.27 -27.46 -10.74
C GLY A 176 9.15 -26.42 -10.73
N LEU A 177 9.12 -25.53 -11.73
CA LEU A 177 8.01 -24.60 -11.92
C LEU A 177 6.71 -25.35 -12.20
N TYR A 178 6.73 -26.35 -13.09
CA TYR A 178 5.55 -27.15 -13.41
C TYR A 178 5.02 -27.93 -12.21
N ASP A 179 5.90 -28.53 -11.41
CA ASP A 179 5.50 -29.29 -10.23
C ASP A 179 4.89 -28.39 -9.13
N SER A 180 5.39 -27.16 -8.99
CA SER A 180 4.95 -26.21 -7.95
C SER A 180 3.74 -25.36 -8.34
N THR A 181 3.41 -25.28 -9.63
CA THR A 181 2.26 -24.52 -10.16
C THR A 181 1.21 -25.44 -10.80
N GLY A 182 0.97 -26.61 -10.20
CA GLY A 182 0.06 -27.64 -10.74
C GLY A 182 -1.42 -27.25 -10.90
N TYR A 183 -1.81 -26.04 -10.51
CA TYR A 183 -3.13 -25.45 -10.75
C TYR A 183 -3.23 -24.70 -12.09
N GLN A 184 -2.12 -24.50 -12.81
CA GLN A 184 -2.05 -23.84 -14.12
C GLN A 184 -1.64 -24.83 -15.22
N THR A 185 -2.00 -24.52 -16.46
CA THR A 185 -1.58 -25.33 -17.61
C THR A 185 -0.14 -25.00 -18.01
N VAL A 186 0.57 -25.98 -18.56
CA VAL A 186 1.96 -25.83 -19.07
C VAL A 186 2.10 -24.63 -20.02
N SER A 187 1.12 -24.40 -20.89
CA SER A 187 1.09 -23.27 -21.83
C SER A 187 0.99 -21.91 -21.11
N GLN A 188 0.19 -21.82 -20.05
CA GLN A 188 0.08 -20.61 -19.24
C GLN A 188 1.39 -20.33 -18.50
N ILE A 189 1.98 -21.37 -17.91
CA ILE A 189 3.25 -21.25 -17.19
C ILE A 189 4.34 -20.75 -18.14
N ASP A 190 4.39 -21.25 -19.39
CA ASP A 190 5.36 -20.84 -20.41
C ASP A 190 5.20 -19.37 -20.88
N THR A 191 4.04 -18.75 -20.66
CA THR A 191 3.82 -17.32 -20.94
C THR A 191 4.03 -16.38 -19.75
N MET A 192 4.14 -16.92 -18.54
CA MET A 192 4.28 -16.11 -17.32
C MET A 192 5.73 -15.75 -17.02
N ASP A 193 5.91 -14.55 -16.47
CA ASP A 193 7.16 -14.11 -15.88
C ASP A 193 7.31 -14.70 -14.47
N PHE A 194 8.54 -15.12 -14.17
CA PHE A 194 8.93 -15.64 -12.87
C PHE A 194 10.08 -14.80 -12.32
N TYR A 195 10.09 -14.65 -11.00
CA TYR A 195 11.08 -13.88 -10.27
C TYR A 195 11.83 -14.79 -9.30
N LYS A 196 13.13 -14.56 -9.15
CA LYS A 196 13.97 -15.24 -8.17
C LYS A 196 14.09 -14.37 -6.93
N VAL A 197 13.65 -14.88 -5.79
CA VAL A 197 13.69 -14.16 -4.51
C VAL A 197 14.29 -15.04 -3.42
N PRO A 198 14.94 -14.48 -2.38
CA PRO A 198 15.28 -15.25 -1.18
C PRO A 198 14.04 -15.93 -0.60
N PHE A 199 14.11 -17.22 -0.26
CA PHE A 199 12.92 -17.95 0.23
C PHE A 199 12.36 -17.37 1.54
N THR A 200 13.20 -16.68 2.30
CA THR A 200 12.85 -15.98 3.55
C THR A 200 11.86 -14.85 3.33
N ASP A 201 11.79 -14.29 2.13
CA ASP A 201 10.93 -13.14 1.82
C ASP A 201 9.49 -13.59 1.48
N VAL A 202 9.30 -14.90 1.21
CA VAL A 202 8.04 -15.50 0.74
C VAL A 202 7.65 -16.75 1.54
N LEU A 203 7.83 -16.70 2.86
CA LEU A 203 7.52 -17.83 3.74
C LEU A 203 6.06 -18.30 3.65
N ASP A 204 5.13 -17.41 3.33
CA ASP A 204 3.72 -17.74 3.10
C ASP A 204 3.53 -18.63 1.86
N LEU A 205 4.25 -18.35 0.76
CA LEU A 205 4.24 -19.18 -0.46
C LEU A 205 4.90 -20.52 -0.21
N VAL A 206 6.03 -20.53 0.51
CA VAL A 206 6.75 -21.75 0.88
C VAL A 206 5.87 -22.67 1.72
N ARG A 207 5.23 -22.12 2.76
CA ARG A 207 4.32 -22.88 3.63
C ARG A 207 3.15 -23.48 2.84
N GLY A 208 2.66 -22.76 1.84
CA GLY A 208 1.58 -23.20 0.97
C GLY A 208 2.01 -24.12 -0.18
N GLN A 209 3.30 -24.42 -0.32
CA GLN A 209 3.87 -25.13 -1.48
C GLN A 209 3.46 -24.50 -2.83
N ARG A 210 3.36 -23.16 -2.86
CA ARG A 210 2.93 -22.38 -4.04
C ARG A 210 4.08 -21.75 -4.83
N CYS A 211 5.32 -22.12 -4.50
CA CYS A 211 6.52 -21.66 -5.20
C CYS A 211 7.53 -22.80 -5.31
N TYR A 212 8.38 -22.76 -6.34
CA TYR A 212 9.50 -23.68 -6.46
C TYR A 212 10.67 -23.20 -5.60
N LEU A 213 11.38 -24.13 -4.96
CA LEU A 213 12.57 -23.84 -4.14
C LEU A 213 13.80 -24.54 -4.70
N LYS A 214 14.89 -23.79 -4.90
CA LYS A 214 16.20 -24.32 -5.30
C LYS A 214 17.32 -23.47 -4.71
N GLU A 215 18.27 -24.11 -4.03
CA GLU A 215 19.49 -23.48 -3.50
C GLU A 215 19.27 -22.25 -2.60
N GLY A 216 18.21 -22.26 -1.78
CA GLY A 216 17.89 -21.13 -0.88
C GLY A 216 17.14 -19.97 -1.55
N TYR A 217 16.71 -20.15 -2.80
CA TYR A 217 15.85 -19.21 -3.51
C TYR A 217 14.48 -19.81 -3.79
N ALA A 218 13.48 -18.94 -3.77
CA ALA A 218 12.14 -19.21 -4.24
C ALA A 218 11.92 -18.59 -5.62
N TYR A 219 11.21 -19.33 -6.47
CA TYR A 219 10.83 -18.90 -7.81
C TYR A 219 9.32 -18.69 -7.81
N VAL A 220 8.93 -17.43 -7.98
CA VAL A 220 7.55 -16.96 -7.79
C VAL A 220 7.01 -16.38 -9.08
N SER A 221 5.74 -16.61 -9.36
CA SER A 221 5.07 -16.02 -10.53
C SER A 221 4.87 -14.52 -10.31
N ALA A 222 4.70 -13.75 -11.39
CA ALA A 222 4.31 -12.34 -11.30
C ALA A 222 3.03 -12.12 -10.46
N GLY A 223 2.08 -13.05 -10.52
CA GLY A 223 0.84 -12.98 -9.73
C GLY A 223 1.05 -13.24 -8.23
N ASP A 224 2.04 -14.04 -7.86
CA ASP A 224 2.40 -14.28 -6.46
C ASP A 224 3.43 -13.27 -5.92
N PHE A 225 3.99 -12.43 -6.79
CA PHE A 225 4.92 -11.36 -6.38
C PHE A 225 4.27 -10.36 -5.43
N VAL A 226 2.92 -10.26 -5.44
CA VAL A 226 2.13 -9.53 -4.43
C VAL A 226 2.49 -9.96 -3.00
N SER A 227 2.83 -11.23 -2.77
CA SER A 227 3.23 -11.71 -1.44
C SER A 227 4.56 -11.09 -0.99
N VAL A 228 5.55 -10.98 -1.89
CA VAL A 228 6.86 -10.38 -1.59
C VAL A 228 6.67 -8.91 -1.16
N ILE A 229 6.03 -8.13 -2.03
CA ILE A 229 5.82 -6.70 -1.78
C ILE A 229 4.87 -6.49 -0.61
N GLY A 230 3.87 -7.36 -0.47
CA GLY A 230 2.92 -7.32 0.65
C GLY A 230 3.62 -7.49 2.00
N ASN A 231 4.57 -8.42 2.12
CA ASN A 231 5.35 -8.60 3.34
C ASN A 231 6.17 -7.33 3.64
N LYS A 232 6.85 -6.78 2.63
CA LYS A 232 7.60 -5.51 2.76
C LYS A 232 6.70 -4.36 3.21
N HIS A 233 5.51 -4.22 2.60
CA HIS A 233 4.54 -3.19 2.94
C HIS A 233 4.05 -3.34 4.38
N GLN A 234 3.79 -4.57 4.83
CA GLN A 234 3.39 -4.84 6.21
C GLN A 234 4.48 -4.42 7.20
N GLU A 235 5.75 -4.78 6.96
CA GLU A 235 6.88 -4.38 7.81
C GLU A 235 6.97 -2.85 7.92
N LEU A 236 6.97 -2.15 6.77
CA LEU A 236 7.02 -0.69 6.72
C LEU A 236 5.83 -0.04 7.46
N LEU A 237 4.64 -0.63 7.34
CA LEU A 237 3.44 -0.15 8.01
C LEU A 237 3.54 -0.30 9.53
N GLU A 238 3.99 -1.46 10.01
CA GLU A 238 4.17 -1.74 11.42
C GLU A 238 5.25 -0.83 12.04
N GLU A 239 6.40 -0.66 11.37
CA GLU A 239 7.45 0.27 11.75
C GLU A 239 6.94 1.72 11.80
N GLY A 240 6.19 2.14 10.77
CA GLY A 240 5.56 3.44 10.69
C GLY A 240 4.62 3.70 11.87
N LEU A 241 3.76 2.74 12.22
CA LEU A 241 2.87 2.84 13.38
C LEU A 241 3.64 2.98 14.70
N GLN A 242 4.77 2.26 14.87
CA GLN A 242 5.62 2.40 16.06
C GLN A 242 6.33 3.75 16.13
N ALA A 243 6.71 4.33 14.99
CA ALA A 243 7.24 5.69 14.94
C ALA A 243 6.17 6.71 15.34
N HIS A 244 4.95 6.59 14.82
CA HIS A 244 3.83 7.50 15.14
C HIS A 244 3.43 7.42 16.62
N LEU A 245 3.40 6.20 17.19
CA LEU A 245 3.11 6.00 18.62
C LEU A 245 4.10 6.75 19.52
N ARG A 246 5.38 6.81 19.14
CA ARG A 246 6.41 7.54 19.89
C ARG A 246 6.22 9.06 19.84
N LEU A 247 5.71 9.58 18.73
CA LEU A 247 5.44 11.02 18.54
C LEU A 247 4.09 11.46 19.13
N LEU A 248 3.18 10.52 19.34
CA LEU A 248 1.82 10.80 19.76
C LEU A 248 1.70 11.69 21.03
N PRO A 249 2.50 11.49 22.10
CA PRO A 249 2.41 12.34 23.30
C PRO A 249 2.76 13.82 23.04
N GLU A 250 3.65 14.10 22.08
CA GLU A 250 4.00 15.48 21.73
C GLU A 250 2.85 16.15 20.98
N LEU A 251 2.21 15.41 20.07
CA LEU A 251 1.09 15.88 19.24
C LEU A 251 -0.22 16.04 20.04
N GLU A 252 -0.45 15.20 21.06
CA GLU A 252 -1.62 15.30 21.94
C GLU A 252 -1.59 16.54 22.87
N ASN A 253 -0.47 17.26 22.95
CA ASN A 253 -0.43 18.58 23.60
C ASN A 253 -1.23 19.63 22.82
N ASP A 254 -1.45 19.44 21.51
CA ASP A 254 -2.34 20.28 20.72
C ASP A 254 -3.79 19.80 20.90
N GLU A 255 -4.60 20.58 21.62
CA GLU A 255 -6.00 20.25 21.89
C GLU A 255 -6.83 20.03 20.61
N ARG A 256 -6.51 20.72 19.51
CA ARG A 256 -7.23 20.60 18.23
C ARG A 256 -6.98 19.22 17.63
N PHE A 257 -5.73 18.79 17.61
CA PHE A 257 -5.35 17.48 17.09
C PHE A 257 -5.89 16.35 17.97
N ALA A 258 -5.80 16.50 19.29
CA ALA A 258 -6.33 15.54 20.25
C ALA A 258 -7.85 15.39 20.15
N SER A 259 -8.61 16.49 20.01
CA SER A 259 -10.07 16.42 19.85
C SER A 259 -10.46 15.73 18.55
N LEU A 260 -9.72 16.01 17.48
CA LEU A 260 -9.97 15.45 16.17
C LEU A 260 -9.73 13.93 16.14
N LEU A 261 -8.61 13.46 16.69
CA LEU A 261 -8.33 12.02 16.79
C LEU A 261 -9.36 11.29 17.66
N LYS A 262 -9.84 11.95 18.72
CA LYS A 262 -10.91 11.40 19.57
C LYS A 262 -12.22 11.29 18.81
N GLY A 263 -12.56 12.31 18.00
CA GLY A 263 -13.72 12.33 17.13
C GLY A 263 -13.72 11.16 16.14
N LEU A 264 -12.59 10.87 15.50
CA LEU A 264 -12.47 9.75 14.56
C LEU A 264 -12.77 8.39 15.21
N HIS A 265 -12.32 8.18 16.44
CA HIS A 265 -12.59 6.95 17.17
C HIS A 265 -14.06 6.84 17.61
N THR A 266 -14.70 7.93 18.06
CA THR A 266 -16.07 7.88 18.60
C THR A 266 -17.16 7.93 17.53
N SER A 267 -16.91 8.62 16.41
CA SER A 267 -17.90 8.80 15.34
C SER A 267 -18.16 7.51 14.56
N TYR A 268 -17.32 6.48 14.72
CA TYR A 268 -17.34 5.30 13.87
C TYR A 268 -17.23 3.95 14.63
N THR A 269 -17.39 3.96 15.96
CA THR A 269 -17.66 2.75 16.77
C THR A 269 -19.15 2.36 16.76
N GLY A 270 -19.92 2.85 15.80
CA GLY A 270 -21.34 2.54 15.61
C GLY A 270 -21.58 1.26 14.83
#